data_AF-A0A7C5ZK37-F1
#
_entry.id   AF-A0A7C5ZK37-F1
#
_cell.length_a   1.000
_cell.length_b   1.000
_cell.length_c   1.000
_cell.angle_alpha   90.00
_cell.angle_beta   90.00
_cell.angle_gamma   90.00
#
_symmetry.space_group_name_H-M   'P 1'
#
loop_
_entity.id
_entity.type
_entity.pdbx_description
1 polymer ?
#
loop_
_entity_poly.entity_id
_entity_poly.type
_entity_poly.pdbx_seq_one_letter_code
_entity_poly.pdbx_strand_id
1 'polypeptide(L)'
;ALVGVQPGLPGEPPATVGRGLTSDRERSAIIDRRTQLRTGLRVGDVLRLRSVQDARDEYYDLTVVGITDDRQYSLRPAVFVPILTWDRLRPGTISDVDTRDVNVNVLAVQIQSDVDAGTVRARIATLVSDVEVADLRSTWEATPGYKEQQSTLSTQQGFTWFIGLLVIGVFFQIVTLQKVGQVGVLKAMGASSRLIVSSALFQMLLVTAAGVAVGAVVTLGLATAIPPTVPLSWPADVIGATVLSLLVLGPLGGLISIRILLKVEPLTALGLAK
;
A
#
# COMPACT_ATOMS: atom_id res chain seq x y z
N ALA A 1 4.66 -18.37 -6.93
CA ALA A 1 6.00 -18.36 -7.54
C ALA A 1 6.93 -19.13 -6.61
N LEU A 2 7.87 -19.90 -7.14
CA LEU A 2 8.88 -20.58 -6.34
C LEU A 2 10.17 -19.74 -6.39
N VAL A 3 10.71 -19.38 -5.24
CA VAL A 3 11.88 -18.50 -5.10
C VAL A 3 12.96 -19.25 -4.32
N GLY A 4 14.15 -19.37 -4.91
CA GLY A 4 15.33 -19.90 -4.24
C GLY A 4 16.04 -18.81 -3.43
N VAL A 5 16.35 -19.08 -2.17
CA VAL A 5 17.05 -18.15 -1.28
C VAL A 5 18.17 -18.85 -0.53
N GLN A 6 19.19 -18.09 -0.13
CA GLN A 6 20.22 -18.59 0.78
C GLN A 6 19.75 -18.38 2.24
N PRO A 7 19.74 -19.43 3.07
CA PRO A 7 19.36 -19.33 4.47
C PRO A 7 20.22 -18.33 5.25
N GLY A 8 19.58 -17.51 6.08
CA GLY A 8 20.21 -16.53 6.95
C GLY A 8 20.79 -15.30 6.25
N LEU A 9 20.67 -15.19 4.92
CA LEU A 9 21.21 -14.08 4.14
C LEU A 9 20.12 -13.11 3.65
N PRO A 10 20.50 -11.88 3.26
CA PRO A 10 19.58 -10.94 2.64
C PRO A 10 18.87 -11.60 1.45
N GLY A 11 17.55 -11.72 1.52
CA GLY A 11 16.73 -12.41 0.53
C GLY A 11 15.84 -13.50 1.13
N GLU A 12 16.22 -14.10 2.26
CA GLU A 12 15.30 -14.94 3.03
C GLU A 12 14.24 -14.06 3.72
N PRO A 13 12.94 -14.33 3.52
CA PRO A 13 11.91 -13.59 4.20
C PRO A 13 11.78 -14.02 5.67
N PRO A 14 11.48 -13.10 6.60
CA PRO A 14 11.32 -13.46 8.01
C PRO A 14 10.08 -14.34 8.22
N ALA A 15 10.28 -15.49 8.88
CA ALA A 15 9.17 -16.34 9.30
C ALA A 15 8.39 -15.67 10.44
N THR A 16 7.12 -15.35 10.18
CA THR A 16 6.19 -14.83 11.21
C THR A 16 5.73 -15.96 12.15
N VAL A 17 5.63 -17.18 11.62
CA VAL A 17 5.29 -18.39 12.38
C VAL A 17 6.28 -19.49 12.01
N GLY A 18 6.72 -20.27 13.00
CA GLY A 18 7.69 -21.34 12.80
C GLY A 18 9.13 -20.83 12.83
N ARG A 19 9.96 -21.32 11.92
CA ARG A 19 11.38 -20.95 11.82
C ARG A 19 11.79 -20.64 10.39
N GLY A 20 12.94 -19.98 10.26
CA GLY A 20 13.63 -19.83 8.97
C GLY A 20 14.22 -21.15 8.45
N LEU A 21 14.77 -21.06 7.24
CA LEU A 21 15.57 -22.10 6.61
C LEU A 21 16.90 -22.26 7.37
N THR A 22 17.43 -23.48 7.45
CA THR A 22 18.67 -23.73 8.22
C THR A 22 19.85 -24.18 7.36
N SER A 23 19.59 -24.75 6.19
CA SER A 23 20.63 -25.26 5.30
C SER A 23 20.23 -25.17 3.84
N ASP A 24 21.20 -24.89 2.97
CA ASP A 24 21.02 -24.85 1.51
C ASP A 24 20.49 -26.16 0.93
N ARG A 25 20.73 -27.30 1.61
CA ARG A 25 20.31 -28.64 1.16
C ARG A 25 19.04 -29.16 1.85
N GLU A 26 18.44 -28.36 2.73
CA GLU A 26 17.25 -28.75 3.46
C GLU A 26 16.05 -28.90 2.50
N ARG A 27 15.26 -29.96 2.67
CA ARG A 27 14.00 -30.16 1.92
C ARG A 27 12.84 -29.47 2.64
N SER A 28 12.96 -28.16 2.78
CA SER A 28 11.98 -27.33 3.49
C SER A 28 11.52 -26.15 2.66
N ALA A 29 10.37 -25.59 3.05
CA ALA A 29 9.79 -24.41 2.42
C ALA A 29 9.25 -23.44 3.47
N ILE A 30 9.41 -22.15 3.20
CA ILE A 30 8.66 -21.08 3.84
C ILE A 30 7.53 -20.69 2.87
N ILE A 31 6.29 -20.77 3.34
CA ILE A 31 5.13 -20.42 2.52
C ILE A 31 4.60 -19.03 2.88
N ASP A 32 4.14 -18.29 1.88
CA ASP A 32 3.39 -17.06 2.09
C ASP A 32 2.05 -17.31 2.84
N ARG A 33 1.60 -16.34 3.63
CA ARG A 33 0.34 -16.40 4.38
C ARG A 33 -0.88 -16.66 3.49
N ARG A 34 -0.91 -16.17 2.25
CA ARG A 34 -2.05 -16.47 1.35
C ARG A 34 -1.98 -17.88 0.79
N THR A 35 -0.78 -18.42 0.60
CA THR A 35 -0.63 -19.85 0.27
C THR A 35 -1.21 -20.69 1.40
N GLN A 36 -0.87 -20.38 2.64
CA GLN A 36 -1.42 -21.02 3.84
C GLN A 36 -2.96 -20.96 3.86
N LEU A 37 -3.56 -19.77 3.67
CA LEU A 37 -5.01 -19.59 3.69
C LEU A 37 -5.74 -20.34 2.58
N ARG A 38 -5.11 -20.51 1.41
CA ARG A 38 -5.70 -21.21 0.26
C ARG A 38 -5.59 -22.72 0.35
N THR A 39 -4.50 -23.24 0.89
CA THR A 39 -4.22 -24.69 0.93
C THR A 39 -4.56 -25.33 2.28
N GLY A 40 -4.65 -24.53 3.35
CA GLY A 40 -4.81 -25.01 4.72
C GLY A 40 -3.54 -25.57 5.35
N LEU A 41 -2.41 -25.53 4.64
CA LEU A 41 -1.11 -26.06 5.12
C LEU A 41 -0.64 -25.30 6.37
N ARG A 42 -0.05 -26.01 7.32
CA ARG A 42 0.53 -25.49 8.56
C ARG A 42 2.01 -25.81 8.64
N VAL A 43 2.70 -25.19 9.59
CA VAL A 43 4.08 -25.56 9.92
C VAL A 43 4.10 -27.02 10.37
N GLY A 44 4.97 -27.82 9.75
CA GLY A 44 5.07 -29.27 9.92
C GLY A 44 4.42 -30.09 8.80
N ASP A 45 3.55 -29.50 7.99
CA ASP A 45 2.90 -30.20 6.88
C ASP A 45 3.85 -30.39 5.70
N VAL A 46 3.51 -31.35 4.82
CA VAL A 46 4.28 -31.63 3.60
C VAL A 46 3.62 -30.95 2.41
N LEU A 47 4.38 -30.06 1.76
CA LEU A 47 4.06 -29.45 0.49
C LEU A 47 4.63 -30.32 -0.64
N ARG A 48 3.74 -30.95 -1.41
CA ARG A 48 4.12 -31.69 -2.62
C ARG A 48 4.10 -30.78 -3.84
N LEU A 49 5.27 -30.57 -4.43
CA LEU A 49 5.43 -29.79 -5.67
C LEU A 49 5.62 -30.74 -6.86
N ARG A 50 4.93 -30.46 -7.95
CA ARG A 50 5.15 -31.12 -9.24
C ARG A 50 6.08 -30.26 -10.08
N SER A 51 7.15 -30.85 -10.60
CA SER A 51 8.03 -30.24 -11.58
C SER A 51 8.25 -31.18 -12.76
N VAL A 52 8.53 -30.62 -13.93
CA VAL A 52 8.79 -31.40 -15.15
C VAL A 52 10.30 -31.52 -15.32
N GLN A 53 10.82 -32.74 -15.25
CA GLN A 53 12.24 -33.07 -15.47
C GLN A 53 12.35 -34.03 -16.67
N ASP A 54 13.18 -33.70 -17.66
CA ASP A 54 13.37 -34.54 -18.87
C ASP A 54 12.04 -35.02 -19.51
N ALA A 55 11.07 -34.11 -19.63
CA ALA A 55 9.72 -34.35 -20.13
C ALA A 55 8.87 -35.35 -19.32
N ARG A 56 9.23 -35.62 -18.06
CA ARG A 56 8.46 -36.41 -17.10
C ARG A 56 8.04 -35.59 -15.89
N ASP A 57 6.87 -35.90 -15.35
CA ASP A 57 6.40 -35.32 -14.09
C ASP A 57 7.12 -35.97 -12.91
N GLU A 58 7.85 -35.17 -12.15
CA GLU A 58 8.43 -35.55 -10.87
C GLU A 58 7.77 -34.79 -9.72
N TYR A 59 7.69 -35.46 -8.57
CA TYR A 59 7.08 -34.93 -7.36
C TYR A 59 8.12 -34.79 -6.26
N TYR A 60 8.15 -33.62 -5.65
CA TYR A 60 9.08 -33.26 -4.60
C TYR A 60 8.32 -32.90 -3.34
N ASP A 61 8.62 -33.60 -2.26
CA ASP A 61 8.00 -33.39 -0.96
C ASP A 61 8.91 -32.46 -0.12
N LEU A 62 8.36 -31.31 0.28
CA LEU A 62 9.03 -30.31 1.09
C LEU A 62 8.27 -30.13 2.41
N THR A 63 8.98 -30.05 3.53
CA THR A 63 8.35 -29.75 4.82
C THR A 63 8.15 -28.25 4.98
N VAL A 64 6.94 -27.81 5.34
CA VAL A 64 6.68 -26.40 5.66
C VAL A 64 7.29 -26.08 7.02
N VAL A 65 8.34 -25.28 7.06
CA VAL A 65 9.07 -24.94 8.30
C VAL A 65 8.71 -23.56 8.83
N GLY A 66 8.20 -22.69 7.97
CA GLY A 66 7.85 -21.33 8.31
C GLY A 66 6.73 -20.79 7.45
N ILE A 67 6.05 -19.78 8.00
CA ILE A 67 5.05 -18.99 7.30
C ILE A 67 5.47 -17.53 7.39
N THR A 68 5.63 -16.89 6.24
CA THR A 68 6.02 -15.48 6.15
C THR A 68 4.78 -14.58 6.05
N ASP A 69 5.02 -13.28 6.16
CA ASP A 69 4.08 -12.22 5.77
C ASP A 69 3.74 -12.26 4.27
N ASP A 70 2.97 -11.28 3.78
CA ASP A 70 2.36 -11.25 2.45
C ASP A 70 3.37 -11.05 1.31
N ARG A 71 4.19 -12.08 1.04
CA ARG A 71 5.28 -12.05 0.06
C ARG A 71 4.80 -12.56 -1.29
N GLN A 72 4.89 -11.69 -2.29
CA GLN A 72 4.33 -11.96 -3.61
C GLN A 72 5.33 -11.63 -4.71
N TYR A 73 5.23 -12.37 -5.82
CA TYR A 73 5.92 -12.06 -7.06
C TYR A 73 4.87 -11.93 -8.17
N SER A 74 4.78 -10.74 -8.78
CA SER A 74 3.76 -10.43 -9.80
C SER A 74 2.33 -10.79 -9.36
N LEU A 75 1.93 -10.35 -8.16
CA LEU A 75 0.62 -10.62 -7.53
C LEU A 75 0.32 -12.10 -7.24
N ARG A 76 1.31 -12.99 -7.38
CA ARG A 76 1.18 -14.41 -7.04
C ARG A 76 1.89 -14.68 -5.72
N PRO A 77 1.29 -15.43 -4.78
CA PRO A 77 1.95 -15.85 -3.55
C PRO A 77 3.29 -16.52 -3.83
N ALA A 78 4.32 -16.18 -3.04
CA ALA A 78 5.63 -16.78 -3.14
C ALA A 78 5.79 -17.96 -2.17
N VAL A 79 6.57 -18.95 -2.59
CA VAL A 79 7.06 -20.04 -1.75
C VAL A 79 8.57 -19.99 -1.84
N PHE A 80 9.23 -19.92 -0.69
CA PHE A 80 10.67 -19.78 -0.58
C PHE A 80 11.26 -21.12 -0.19
N VAL A 81 12.30 -21.53 -0.90
CA VAL A 81 13.03 -22.77 -0.65
C VAL A 81 14.53 -22.48 -0.70
N PRO A 82 15.37 -23.32 -0.06
CA PRO A 82 16.82 -23.18 -0.17
C PRO A 82 17.30 -23.21 -1.63
N ILE A 83 18.33 -22.43 -1.97
CA ILE A 83 18.76 -22.22 -3.36
C ILE A 83 19.11 -23.53 -4.08
N LEU A 84 19.76 -24.49 -3.41
CA LEU A 84 20.08 -25.80 -4.02
C LEU A 84 18.83 -26.69 -4.15
N THR A 85 17.84 -26.52 -3.28
CA THR A 85 16.54 -27.17 -3.41
C THR A 85 15.76 -26.57 -4.58
N TRP A 86 15.81 -25.25 -4.78
CA TRP A 86 15.23 -24.58 -5.94
C TRP A 86 15.84 -25.07 -7.25
N ASP A 87 17.17 -25.19 -7.31
CA ASP A 87 17.88 -25.62 -8.52
C ASP A 87 17.58 -27.08 -8.92
N ARG A 88 17.20 -27.93 -7.95
CA ARG A 88 16.66 -29.27 -8.23
C ARG A 88 15.20 -29.26 -8.68
N LEU A 89 14.44 -28.27 -8.23
CA LEU A 89 13.00 -28.15 -8.49
C LEU A 89 12.69 -27.44 -9.81
N ARG A 90 13.58 -26.58 -10.30
CA ARG A 90 13.37 -25.88 -11.57
C ARG A 90 13.20 -26.90 -12.70
N PRO A 91 12.30 -26.66 -13.66
CA PRO A 91 12.24 -27.49 -14.86
C PRO A 91 13.58 -27.44 -15.60
N GLY A 92 14.14 -28.60 -15.90
CA GLY A 92 15.44 -28.73 -16.55
C GLY A 92 15.71 -30.16 -17.03
N THR A 93 16.93 -30.39 -17.48
CA THR A 93 17.45 -31.73 -17.74
C THR A 93 18.16 -32.24 -16.50
N ILE A 94 18.07 -33.53 -16.18
CA ILE A 94 18.70 -34.10 -14.97
C ILE A 94 20.23 -33.91 -15.00
N SER A 95 20.81 -33.81 -16.19
CA SER A 95 22.24 -33.54 -16.42
C SER A 95 22.70 -32.15 -15.97
N ASP A 96 21.81 -31.16 -15.89
CA ASP A 96 22.14 -29.79 -15.46
C ASP A 96 22.28 -29.67 -13.93
N VAL A 97 21.76 -30.64 -13.16
CA VAL A 97 21.70 -30.60 -11.69
C VAL A 97 23.04 -30.93 -11.02
N ASP A 98 23.97 -31.60 -11.73
CA ASP A 98 25.27 -32.04 -11.20
C ASP A 98 26.45 -31.15 -11.66
N THR A 99 26.20 -30.19 -12.55
CA THR A 99 27.17 -29.16 -12.93
C THR A 99 27.11 -27.99 -11.97
N ARG A 100 28.23 -27.74 -11.28
CA ARG A 100 28.40 -26.95 -10.04
C ARG A 100 28.04 -25.45 -10.07
N ASP A 101 27.36 -24.93 -11.08
CA ASP A 101 27.08 -23.51 -11.23
C ASP A 101 25.60 -23.21 -11.02
N VAL A 102 25.25 -22.85 -9.77
CA VAL A 102 23.92 -22.34 -9.43
C VAL A 102 23.74 -20.98 -10.12
N ASN A 103 22.81 -20.91 -11.08
CA ASN A 103 22.48 -19.65 -11.74
C ASN A 103 21.68 -18.74 -10.80
N VAL A 104 22.32 -17.66 -10.33
CA VAL A 104 21.70 -16.66 -9.47
C VAL A 104 21.28 -15.45 -10.32
N ASN A 105 19.98 -15.13 -10.31
CA ASN A 105 19.44 -14.00 -11.07
C ASN A 105 19.56 -12.66 -10.35
N VAL A 106 19.63 -12.68 -9.02
CA VAL A 106 19.64 -11.47 -8.18
C VAL A 106 20.52 -11.72 -6.95
N LEU A 107 21.39 -10.76 -6.64
CA LEU A 107 22.17 -10.74 -5.41
C LEU A 107 21.68 -9.58 -4.53
N ALA A 108 21.12 -9.89 -3.36
CA ALA A 108 20.77 -8.86 -2.39
C ALA A 108 21.98 -8.54 -1.50
N VAL A 109 22.31 -7.27 -1.38
CA VAL A 109 23.45 -6.78 -0.58
C VAL A 109 22.92 -5.90 0.54
N GLN A 110 23.19 -6.28 1.79
CA GLN A 110 22.90 -5.45 2.95
C GLN A 110 24.14 -4.65 3.32
N ILE A 111 24.04 -3.33 3.22
CA ILE A 111 25.14 -2.41 3.50
C ILE A 111 25.18 -2.13 5.01
N GLN A 112 26.39 -2.10 5.58
CA GLN A 112 26.60 -1.71 6.98
C GLN A 112 26.31 -0.21 7.15
N SER A 113 25.77 0.18 8.31
CA SER A 113 25.21 1.52 8.55
C SER A 113 26.21 2.68 8.42
N ASP A 114 27.51 2.39 8.44
CA ASP A 114 28.62 3.33 8.37
C ASP A 114 29.20 3.51 6.95
N VAL A 115 28.70 2.78 5.95
CA VAL A 115 29.21 2.80 4.58
C VAL A 115 28.22 3.45 3.62
N ASP A 116 28.72 4.38 2.79
CA ASP A 116 27.93 4.99 1.73
C ASP A 116 27.57 4.00 0.61
N ALA A 117 26.31 4.03 0.19
CA ALA A 117 25.78 3.13 -0.84
C ALA A 117 26.41 3.37 -2.22
N GLY A 118 26.78 4.62 -2.54
CA GLY A 118 27.47 4.95 -3.80
C GLY A 118 28.86 4.30 -3.88
N THR A 119 29.58 4.29 -2.77
CA THR A 119 30.90 3.65 -2.66
C THR A 119 30.81 2.13 -2.85
N VAL A 120 29.82 1.48 -2.23
CA VAL A 120 29.58 0.03 -2.42
C VAL A 120 29.21 -0.28 -3.86
N ARG A 121 28.33 0.52 -4.46
CA ARG A 121 27.93 0.38 -5.88
C ARG A 121 29.12 0.44 -6.82
N ALA A 122 29.99 1.44 -6.65
CA ALA A 122 31.19 1.59 -7.47
C ALA A 122 32.13 0.38 -7.32
N ARG A 123 32.29 -0.13 -6.09
CA ARG A 123 33.13 -1.31 -5.81
C ARG A 123 32.57 -2.60 -6.43
N ILE A 124 31.25 -2.79 -6.42
CA ILE A 124 30.64 -3.96 -7.08
C ILE A 124 30.88 -3.89 -8.59
N ALA A 125 30.69 -2.73 -9.20
CA ALA A 125 30.89 -2.52 -10.63
C ALA A 125 32.35 -2.75 -11.10
N THR A 126 33.34 -2.59 -10.22
CA THR A 126 34.74 -2.90 -10.55
C THR A 126 35.11 -4.36 -10.33
N LEU A 127 34.42 -5.07 -9.43
CA LEU A 127 34.72 -6.46 -9.08
C LEU A 127 33.99 -7.48 -9.95
N VAL A 128 32.81 -7.13 -10.49
CA VAL A 128 31.97 -8.04 -11.27
C VAL A 128 31.59 -7.37 -12.58
N SER A 129 31.94 -8.02 -13.70
CA SER A 129 31.50 -7.62 -15.04
C SER A 129 30.03 -7.99 -15.27
N ASP A 130 29.34 -7.25 -16.14
CA ASP A 130 27.96 -7.53 -16.57
C ASP A 130 26.91 -7.54 -15.45
N VAL A 131 27.05 -6.64 -14.45
CA VAL A 131 26.07 -6.47 -13.37
C VAL A 131 25.42 -5.09 -13.40
N GLU A 132 24.10 -5.06 -13.23
CA GLU A 132 23.35 -3.84 -12.94
C GLU A 132 23.11 -3.72 -11.43
N VAL A 133 23.66 -2.66 -10.82
CA VAL A 133 23.47 -2.37 -9.40
C VAL A 133 22.45 -1.26 -9.25
N ALA A 134 21.36 -1.56 -8.54
CA ALA A 134 20.26 -0.65 -8.26
C ALA A 134 19.95 -0.66 -6.76
N ASP A 135 19.44 0.46 -6.25
CA ASP A 135 18.86 0.51 -4.91
C ASP A 135 17.48 -0.15 -4.89
N LEU A 136 16.96 -0.41 -3.69
CA LEU A 136 15.67 -1.09 -3.53
C LEU A 136 14.52 -0.34 -4.20
N ARG A 137 14.54 1.00 -4.16
CA ARG A 137 13.48 1.83 -4.75
C ARG A 137 13.58 1.84 -6.28
N SER A 138 14.77 2.00 -6.85
CA SER A 138 14.88 1.92 -8.31
C SER A 138 14.53 0.54 -8.85
N THR A 139 14.80 -0.54 -8.09
CA THR A 139 14.52 -1.92 -8.50
C THR A 139 13.01 -2.19 -8.65
N TRP A 140 12.18 -1.82 -7.69
CA TRP A 140 10.72 -2.04 -7.83
C TRP A 140 10.08 -1.07 -8.85
N GLU A 141 10.68 0.09 -9.11
CA GLU A 141 10.15 1.12 -10.03
C GLU A 141 10.41 0.72 -11.48
N ALA A 142 11.52 0.04 -11.71
CA ALA A 142 11.90 -0.55 -12.99
C ALA A 142 11.10 -1.82 -13.34
N THR A 143 10.31 -2.37 -12.40
CA THR A 143 9.50 -3.56 -12.68
C THR A 143 8.48 -3.27 -13.79
N PRO A 144 8.43 -4.07 -14.87
CA PRO A 144 7.53 -3.84 -15.98
C PRO A 144 6.07 -3.68 -15.52
N GLY A 145 5.43 -2.59 -15.96
CA GLY A 145 4.04 -2.28 -15.61
C GLY A 145 3.84 -1.51 -14.30
N TYR A 146 4.85 -1.39 -13.42
CA TYR A 146 4.70 -0.66 -12.15
C TYR A 146 4.28 0.81 -12.38
N LYS A 147 5.01 1.53 -13.24
CA LYS A 147 4.74 2.93 -13.54
C LYS A 147 3.34 3.14 -14.14
N GLU A 148 2.92 2.28 -15.07
CA GLU A 148 1.62 2.39 -15.73
C GLU A 148 0.46 2.10 -14.77
N GLN A 149 0.63 1.10 -13.88
CA GLN A 149 -0.32 0.82 -12.81
C GLN A 149 -0.42 1.99 -11.84
N GLN A 150 0.71 2.53 -11.39
CA GLN A 150 0.74 3.66 -10.46
C GLN A 150 0.17 4.94 -11.10
N SER A 151 0.40 5.16 -12.40
CA SER A 151 -0.19 6.27 -13.16
C SER A 151 -1.72 6.18 -13.17
N THR A 152 -2.27 5.00 -13.46
CA THR A 152 -3.72 4.78 -13.48
C THR A 152 -4.33 4.99 -12.10
N LEU A 153 -3.73 4.40 -11.05
CA LEU A 153 -4.22 4.53 -9.67
C LEU A 153 -4.15 5.97 -9.17
N SER A 154 -3.03 6.66 -9.41
CA SER A 154 -2.87 8.06 -9.00
C SER A 154 -3.85 8.99 -9.73
N THR A 155 -4.15 8.71 -11.00
CA THR A 155 -5.17 9.43 -11.77
C THR A 155 -6.56 9.24 -11.15
N GLN A 156 -6.94 8.01 -10.83
CA GLN A 156 -8.22 7.71 -10.16
C GLN A 156 -8.33 8.38 -8.78
N GLN A 157 -7.25 8.34 -8.00
CA GLN A 157 -7.16 9.04 -6.71
C GLN A 157 -7.32 10.55 -6.91
N GLY A 158 -6.64 11.14 -7.90
CA GLY A 158 -6.73 12.56 -8.22
C GLY A 158 -8.16 12.99 -8.56
N PHE A 159 -8.87 12.23 -9.41
CA PHE A 159 -10.28 12.51 -9.71
C PHE A 159 -11.17 12.39 -8.48
N THR A 160 -10.93 11.40 -7.61
CA THR A 160 -11.69 11.22 -6.38
C THR A 160 -11.53 12.43 -5.45
N TRP A 161 -10.29 12.93 -5.28
CA TRP A 161 -10.03 14.14 -4.52
C TRP A 161 -10.68 15.38 -5.14
N PHE A 162 -10.60 15.52 -6.47
CA PHE A 162 -11.19 16.63 -7.20
C PHE A 162 -12.72 16.68 -7.05
N ILE A 163 -13.39 15.55 -7.29
CA ILE A 163 -14.84 15.43 -7.14
C ILE A 163 -15.24 15.64 -5.68
N GLY A 164 -14.50 15.06 -4.73
CA GLY A 164 -14.71 15.24 -3.30
C GLY A 164 -14.68 16.71 -2.87
N LEU A 165 -13.67 17.46 -3.32
CA LEU A 165 -13.55 18.90 -3.06
C LEU A 165 -14.75 19.68 -3.62
N LEU A 166 -15.14 19.39 -4.86
CA LEU A 166 -16.27 20.06 -5.52
C LEU A 166 -17.57 19.80 -4.78
N VAL A 167 -17.89 18.53 -4.49
CA VAL A 167 -19.13 18.14 -3.82
C VAL A 167 -19.22 18.75 -2.42
N ILE A 168 -18.15 18.69 -1.64
CA ILE A 168 -18.12 19.29 -0.30
C ILE A 168 -18.27 20.82 -0.38
N GLY A 169 -17.59 21.47 -1.32
CA GLY A 169 -17.71 22.91 -1.53
C GLY A 169 -19.12 23.34 -1.90
N VAL A 170 -19.75 22.66 -2.87
CA VAL A 170 -21.14 22.93 -3.28
C VAL A 170 -22.12 22.66 -2.13
N PHE A 171 -21.90 21.61 -1.35
CA PHE A 171 -22.74 21.32 -0.18
C PHE A 171 -22.71 22.46 0.84
N PHE A 172 -21.52 22.91 1.26
CA PHE A 172 -21.40 24.02 2.21
C PHE A 172 -21.88 25.35 1.63
N GLN A 173 -21.75 25.53 0.32
CA GLN A 173 -22.29 26.67 -0.40
C GLN A 173 -23.82 26.74 -0.29
N ILE A 174 -24.52 25.63 -0.54
CA ILE A 174 -25.98 25.56 -0.43
C ILE A 174 -26.43 25.82 1.01
N VAL A 175 -25.82 25.14 1.98
CA VAL A 175 -26.14 25.30 3.42
C VAL A 175 -25.92 26.75 3.87
N THR A 176 -24.86 27.38 3.37
CA THR A 176 -24.55 28.78 3.65
C THR A 176 -25.60 29.72 3.09
N LEU A 177 -26.00 29.54 1.82
CA LEU A 177 -27.03 30.36 1.18
C LEU A 177 -28.36 30.30 1.94
N GLN A 178 -28.73 29.12 2.43
CA GLN A 178 -29.94 28.94 3.25
C GLN A 178 -29.88 29.67 4.61
N LYS A 179 -28.67 29.96 5.12
CA LYS A 179 -28.45 30.65 6.41
C LYS A 179 -28.24 32.15 6.28
N VAL A 180 -28.20 32.72 5.07
CA VAL A 180 -27.91 34.15 4.85
C VAL A 180 -28.85 35.07 5.63
N GLY A 181 -30.17 34.81 5.63
CA GLY A 181 -31.13 35.61 6.38
C GLY A 181 -30.88 35.57 7.90
N GLN A 182 -30.61 34.38 8.44
CA GLN A 182 -30.29 34.19 9.86
C GLN A 182 -29.00 34.94 10.26
N VAL A 183 -27.98 34.88 9.40
CA VAL A 183 -26.72 35.61 9.59
C VAL A 183 -26.93 37.13 9.54
N GLY A 184 -27.82 37.60 8.66
CA GLY A 184 -28.20 39.01 8.58
C GLY A 184 -28.83 39.55 9.86
N VAL A 185 -29.77 38.80 10.45
CA VAL A 185 -30.36 39.11 11.76
C VAL A 185 -29.29 39.14 12.85
N LEU A 186 -28.38 38.16 12.86
CA LEU A 186 -27.33 38.06 13.87
C LEU A 186 -26.35 39.25 13.79
N LYS A 187 -26.00 39.69 12.58
CA LYS A 187 -25.21 40.92 12.37
C LYS A 187 -25.98 42.17 12.80
N ALA A 188 -27.29 42.25 12.55
CA ALA A 188 -28.12 43.37 12.99
C ALA A 188 -28.17 43.50 14.53
N MET A 189 -28.11 42.37 15.24
CA MET A 189 -28.01 42.34 16.71
C MET A 189 -26.58 42.63 17.23
N GLY A 190 -25.61 42.89 16.36
CA GLY A 190 -24.25 43.28 16.74
C GLY A 190 -23.21 42.16 16.73
N ALA A 191 -23.49 40.97 16.19
CA ALA A 191 -22.48 39.92 16.09
C ALA A 191 -21.37 40.28 15.10
N SER A 192 -20.12 40.05 15.51
CA SER A 192 -18.96 40.31 14.67
C SER A 192 -18.85 39.30 13.51
N SER A 193 -18.39 39.77 12.34
CA SER A 193 -18.12 38.89 11.20
C SER A 193 -17.11 37.77 11.51
N ARG A 194 -16.18 37.99 12.44
CA ARG A 194 -15.22 36.97 12.90
C ARG A 194 -15.91 35.83 13.65
N LEU A 195 -16.87 36.15 14.52
CA LEU A 195 -17.64 35.13 15.25
C LEU A 195 -18.47 34.28 14.27
N ILE A 196 -19.09 34.92 13.29
CA ILE A 196 -19.88 34.25 12.26
C ILE A 196 -19.02 33.29 11.41
N VAL A 197 -17.85 33.75 10.96
CA VAL A 197 -16.94 32.92 10.16
C VAL A 197 -16.34 31.77 10.97
N SER A 198 -15.89 32.02 12.20
CA SER A 198 -15.34 30.96 13.07
C SER A 198 -16.39 29.91 13.43
N SER A 199 -17.62 30.33 13.73
CA SER A 199 -18.74 29.41 13.95
C SER A 199 -19.05 28.57 12.71
N ALA A 200 -19.03 29.18 11.52
CA ALA A 200 -19.27 28.46 10.26
C ALA A 200 -18.14 27.45 9.97
N LEU A 201 -16.87 27.85 10.17
CA LEU A 201 -15.71 26.97 10.03
C LEU A 201 -15.77 25.78 10.99
N PHE A 202 -16.14 26.03 12.25
CA PHE A 202 -16.29 24.97 13.24
C PHE A 202 -17.42 24.01 12.87
N GLN A 203 -18.56 24.53 12.40
CA GLN A 203 -19.65 23.69 11.89
C GLN A 203 -19.20 22.85 10.69
N MET A 204 -18.48 23.46 9.73
CA MET A 204 -17.94 22.74 8.57
C MET A 204 -17.04 21.59 9.01
N LEU A 205 -16.09 21.87 9.92
CA LEU A 205 -15.17 20.88 10.44
C LEU A 205 -15.92 19.72 11.14
N LEU A 206 -16.91 20.02 11.99
CA LEU A 206 -17.70 19.00 12.67
C LEU A 206 -18.49 18.12 11.70
N VAL A 207 -19.15 18.73 10.71
CA VAL A 207 -19.92 18.00 9.70
C VAL A 207 -18.99 17.13 8.84
N THR A 208 -17.84 17.67 8.42
CA THR A 208 -16.83 16.91 7.69
C THR A 208 -16.27 15.77 8.54
N ALA A 209 -15.97 16.00 9.82
CA ALA A 209 -15.50 14.96 10.74
C ALA A 209 -16.51 13.83 10.90
N ALA A 210 -17.80 14.16 11.06
CA ALA A 210 -18.87 13.16 11.12
C ALA A 210 -18.97 12.37 9.80
N GLY A 211 -18.88 13.05 8.65
CA GLY A 211 -18.88 12.40 7.34
C GLY A 211 -17.69 11.46 7.14
N VAL A 212 -16.48 11.88 7.55
CA VAL A 212 -15.27 11.05 7.50
C VAL A 212 -15.41 9.84 8.42
N ALA A 213 -15.97 10.00 9.62
CA ALA A 213 -16.20 8.90 10.55
C ALA A 213 -17.17 7.86 9.95
N VAL A 214 -18.31 8.31 9.39
CA VAL A 214 -19.27 7.42 8.72
C VAL A 214 -18.62 6.73 7.51
N GLY A 215 -17.89 7.47 6.67
CA GLY A 215 -17.17 6.92 5.53
C GLY A 215 -16.11 5.89 5.92
N ALA A 216 -15.40 6.11 7.02
CA ALA A 216 -14.44 5.15 7.56
C ALA A 216 -15.13 3.85 8.00
N VAL A 217 -16.27 3.94 8.72
CA VAL A 217 -17.06 2.76 9.11
C VAL A 217 -17.54 1.99 7.89
N VAL A 218 -18.06 2.67 6.87
CA VAL A 218 -18.49 2.04 5.61
C VAL A 218 -17.31 1.36 4.91
N THR A 219 -16.16 2.02 4.85
CA THR A 219 -14.95 1.49 4.20
C THR A 219 -14.45 0.23 4.91
N LEU A 220 -14.38 0.25 6.24
CA LEU A 220 -14.02 -0.92 7.03
C LEU A 220 -15.05 -2.05 6.88
N GLY A 221 -16.34 -1.71 6.81
CA GLY A 221 -17.40 -2.67 6.52
C GLY A 221 -17.23 -3.35 5.16
N LEU A 222 -17.00 -2.57 4.10
CA LEU A 222 -16.75 -3.10 2.75
C LEU A 222 -15.47 -3.95 2.70
N ALA A 223 -14.43 -3.59 3.45
CA ALA A 223 -13.19 -4.35 3.50
C ALA A 223 -13.41 -5.80 3.98
N THR A 224 -14.42 -6.06 4.82
CA THR A 224 -14.75 -7.42 5.27
C THR A 224 -15.34 -8.31 4.16
N ALA A 225 -15.93 -7.71 3.13
CA ALA A 225 -16.47 -8.45 1.97
C ALA A 225 -15.38 -8.79 0.94
N ILE A 226 -14.19 -8.19 1.05
CA ILE A 226 -13.07 -8.45 0.15
C ILE A 226 -12.43 -9.79 0.55
N PRO A 227 -12.19 -10.71 -0.41
CA PRO A 227 -11.53 -11.98 -0.11
C PRO A 227 -10.16 -11.77 0.55
N PRO A 228 -9.77 -12.63 1.51
CA PRO A 228 -8.47 -12.53 2.20
C PRO A 228 -7.27 -12.76 1.28
N THR A 229 -7.52 -13.16 0.03
CA THR A 229 -6.51 -13.31 -1.01
C THR A 229 -6.15 -11.99 -1.69
N VAL A 230 -6.84 -10.87 -1.41
CA VAL A 230 -6.51 -9.54 -1.95
C VAL A 230 -5.56 -8.82 -0.98
N PRO A 231 -4.46 -8.21 -1.47
CA PRO A 231 -3.55 -7.44 -0.61
C PRO A 231 -4.26 -6.19 -0.11
N LEU A 232 -4.63 -6.17 1.16
CA LEU A 232 -5.07 -4.95 1.82
C LEU A 232 -4.05 -4.58 2.90
N SER A 233 -3.38 -3.45 2.70
CA SER A 233 -2.50 -2.85 3.70
C SER A 233 -3.14 -1.59 4.27
N TRP A 234 -3.00 -1.42 5.58
CA TRP A 234 -3.58 -0.29 6.34
C TRP A 234 -2.49 0.49 7.07
N PRO A 235 -1.54 1.11 6.35
CA PRO A 235 -0.47 1.88 6.97
C PRO A 235 -1.05 3.10 7.71
N ALA A 236 -0.76 3.20 9.02
CA ALA A 236 -1.36 4.19 9.90
C ALA A 236 -1.00 5.63 9.53
N ASP A 237 0.19 5.84 8.98
CA ASP A 237 0.68 7.11 8.44
C ASP A 237 -0.14 7.57 7.23
N VAL A 238 -0.43 6.67 6.29
CA VAL A 238 -1.24 6.99 5.09
C VAL A 238 -2.69 7.25 5.47
N ILE A 239 -3.25 6.45 6.39
CA ILE A 239 -4.61 6.65 6.89
C ILE A 239 -4.71 8.00 7.62
N GLY A 240 -3.78 8.29 8.52
CA GLY A 240 -3.73 9.54 9.25
C GLY A 240 -3.62 10.75 8.33
N ALA A 241 -2.74 10.68 7.33
CA ALA A 241 -2.61 11.72 6.30
C ALA A 241 -3.93 11.90 5.51
N THR A 242 -4.56 10.81 5.09
CA THR A 242 -5.82 10.85 4.33
C THR A 242 -6.97 11.47 5.13
N VAL A 243 -7.14 11.07 6.39
CA VAL A 243 -8.16 11.62 7.29
C VAL A 243 -7.92 13.12 7.51
N LEU A 244 -6.67 13.52 7.78
CA LEU A 244 -6.32 14.92 7.94
C LEU A 244 -6.60 15.72 6.67
N SER A 245 -6.23 15.19 5.50
CA SER A 245 -6.51 15.82 4.21
C SER A 245 -8.01 16.01 3.98
N LEU A 246 -8.84 15.01 4.27
CA LEU A 246 -10.31 15.12 4.15
C LEU A 246 -10.89 16.18 5.10
N LEU A 247 -10.41 16.24 6.34
CA LEU A 247 -10.83 17.24 7.32
C LEU A 247 -10.49 18.66 6.89
N VAL A 248 -9.32 18.86 6.28
CA VAL A 248 -8.88 20.16 5.74
C VAL A 248 -9.66 20.51 4.46
N LEU A 249 -10.03 19.51 3.66
CA LEU A 249 -10.76 19.72 2.40
C LEU A 249 -12.13 20.36 2.62
N GLY A 250 -12.79 20.09 3.75
CA GLY A 250 -14.08 20.68 4.10
C GLY A 250 -14.05 22.22 4.16
N PRO A 251 -13.26 22.80 5.09
CA PRO A 251 -13.04 24.24 5.15
C PRO A 251 -12.51 24.84 3.85
N LEU A 252 -11.61 24.14 3.13
CA LEU A 252 -11.08 24.61 1.85
C LEU A 252 -12.19 24.70 0.77
N GLY A 253 -13.03 23.69 0.64
CA GLY A 253 -14.18 23.71 -0.27
C GLY A 253 -15.19 24.80 0.11
N GLY A 254 -15.36 25.06 1.41
CA GLY A 254 -16.24 26.09 1.97
C GLY A 254 -15.70 27.53 1.89
N LEU A 255 -14.50 27.77 1.37
CA LEU A 255 -13.91 29.12 1.25
C LEU A 255 -14.80 30.09 0.46
N ILE A 256 -15.46 29.60 -0.60
CA ILE A 256 -16.41 30.39 -1.39
C ILE A 256 -17.62 30.77 -0.52
N SER A 257 -18.09 29.83 0.29
CA SER A 257 -19.21 30.04 1.22
C SER A 257 -18.87 31.09 2.26
N ILE A 258 -17.66 31.08 2.83
CA ILE A 258 -17.19 32.10 3.78
C ILE A 258 -17.26 33.51 3.19
N ARG A 259 -16.86 33.68 1.92
CA ARG A 259 -16.96 34.99 1.23
C ARG A 259 -18.40 35.51 1.19
N ILE A 260 -19.38 34.62 1.08
CA ILE A 260 -20.80 34.99 1.06
C ILE A 260 -21.24 35.48 2.44
N LEU A 261 -20.89 34.79 3.53
CA LEU A 261 -21.22 35.24 4.89
C LEU A 261 -20.64 36.63 5.18
N LEU A 262 -19.42 36.90 4.71
CA LEU A 262 -18.77 38.20 4.91
C LEU A 262 -19.53 39.33 4.21
N LYS A 263 -20.05 39.08 3.00
CA LYS A 263 -20.78 40.07 2.18
C LYS A 263 -22.26 40.27 2.57
N VAL A 264 -22.79 39.52 3.54
CA VAL A 264 -24.18 39.72 4.00
C VAL A 264 -24.32 41.08 4.68
N GLU A 265 -25.14 41.95 4.10
CA GLU A 265 -25.54 43.24 4.66
C GLU A 265 -26.84 43.09 5.48
N PRO A 266 -26.90 43.62 6.73
CA PRO A 266 -28.06 43.43 7.62
C PRO A 266 -29.37 43.99 7.06
N LEU A 267 -29.30 45.15 6.40
CA LEU A 267 -30.47 45.88 5.87
C LEU A 267 -31.13 45.13 4.71
N THR A 268 -30.33 44.55 3.83
CA THR A 268 -30.75 43.79 2.65
C THR A 268 -31.26 42.40 3.04
N ALA A 269 -30.63 41.77 4.05
CA ALA A 269 -31.02 40.44 4.53
C ALA A 269 -32.37 40.43 5.29
N LEU A 270 -32.79 41.57 5.85
CA LEU A 270 -34.08 41.75 6.51
C LEU A 270 -35.20 42.22 5.56
N GLY A 271 -34.90 42.42 4.27
CA GLY A 271 -35.85 42.99 3.30
C GLY A 271 -36.19 44.47 3.56
N LEU A 272 -35.36 45.17 4.35
CA LEU A 272 -35.56 46.58 4.73
C LEU A 272 -34.83 47.57 3.82
N ALA A 273 -33.94 47.09 2.95
CA ALA A 273 -33.37 47.84 1.83
C ALA A 273 -33.85 47.23 0.51
N LYS A 274 -34.41 48.08 -0.34
CA LYS A 274 -34.84 47.75 -1.71
C LYS A 274 -33.65 47.86 -2.66
#